data_AF-A0A2T2RLM1-F1
#
_entry.id   AF-A0A2T2RLM1-F1
#
_cell.length_a   1.000
_cell.length_b   1.000
_cell.length_c   1.000
_cell.angle_alpha   90.00
_cell.angle_beta   90.00
_cell.angle_gamma   90.00
#
_symmetry.space_group_name_H-M   'P 1'
#
loop_
_entity.id
_entity.type
_entity.pdbx_description
1 polymer ?
#
loop_
_entity_poly.entity_id
_entity_poly.type
_entity_poly.pdbx_seq_one_letter_code
_entity_poly.pdbx_strand_id
1 'polypeptide(L)'
;MDNINAKTTNKQAQSNCALETTVNNRSLTPNKKQATRFLEVLGFDPNGNLPLRKFAGKPASKFPNAHPGNLAKLPDNQTPDCGIYLTINGNYGKHKKADIDQCRAIFCEHDDLAIEDQVFLWQQKGLPEPTLQVKTRHSVHSYWVLDQSIPVADWETLQLDLIAHMDSDTAIKDSSRVMRLPGYHHVQHGLEPKLCEIICDSGNYYTFDKLRSLIPKKLAPNGEHKELDSHSDAKENGLSEVLHNVIEPKLSFDKVFYHPNHKWNEKNCQPQKWKGGCPNHESKSETSVYKLCKGA
;
A
#
# COMPACT_ATOMS: atom_id res chain seq x y z
N MET A 1 -82.39 10.99 21.79
CA MET A 1 -81.28 11.58 21.04
C MET A 1 -80.06 10.72 21.32
N ASP A 2 -79.84 9.80 20.39
CA ASP A 2 -78.61 9.11 20.00
C ASP A 2 -77.76 8.39 21.07
N ASN A 3 -78.06 7.08 21.21
CA ASN A 3 -77.15 5.94 20.98
C ASN A 3 -75.67 6.34 20.71
N ILE A 4 -74.63 5.75 21.31
CA ILE A 4 -74.23 4.34 21.17
C ILE A 4 -73.35 3.88 22.36
N ASN A 5 -73.68 2.68 22.79
CA ASN A 5 -73.04 1.79 23.75
C ASN A 5 -71.83 1.06 23.11
N ALA A 6 -70.73 0.81 23.84
CA ALA A 6 -70.07 -0.50 23.94
C ALA A 6 -68.64 -0.42 24.51
N LYS A 7 -68.46 -1.07 25.65
CA LYS A 7 -67.18 -1.59 26.16
C LYS A 7 -66.68 -2.70 25.25
N THR A 8 -65.37 -2.82 25.03
CA THR A 8 -64.69 -4.13 24.95
C THR A 8 -63.22 -4.00 25.32
N THR A 9 -62.79 -4.75 26.33
CA THR A 9 -61.39 -5.04 26.69
C THR A 9 -60.75 -5.97 25.68
N ASN A 10 -59.47 -5.77 25.31
CA ASN A 10 -58.63 -6.92 25.03
C ASN A 10 -57.14 -6.70 25.33
N LYS A 11 -56.54 -7.79 25.79
CA LYS A 11 -55.21 -7.98 26.37
C LYS A 11 -54.23 -8.31 25.24
N GLN A 12 -52.95 -7.98 25.47
CA GLN A 12 -51.78 -8.79 25.07
C GLN A 12 -51.28 -8.66 23.60
N ALA A 13 -50.10 -8.07 23.43
CA ALA A 13 -48.91 -8.75 22.88
C ALA A 13 -47.73 -7.76 22.77
N GLN A 14 -46.67 -8.03 23.55
CA GLN A 14 -45.31 -7.58 23.23
C GLN A 14 -44.87 -8.23 21.91
N SER A 15 -44.22 -7.47 21.02
CA SER A 15 -43.32 -8.03 20.01
C SER A 15 -42.56 -6.92 19.26
N ASN A 16 -41.31 -6.76 19.69
CA ASN A 16 -40.11 -6.61 18.86
C ASN A 16 -39.99 -5.42 17.88
N CYS A 17 -39.15 -4.47 18.31
CA CYS A 17 -37.88 -4.13 17.65
C CYS A 17 -37.70 -4.72 16.24
N ALA A 18 -38.00 -3.91 15.25
CA ALA A 18 -37.39 -4.02 13.93
C ALA A 18 -36.94 -2.60 13.55
N LEU A 19 -35.67 -2.33 13.82
CA LEU A 19 -34.92 -1.29 13.11
C LEU A 19 -35.05 -1.62 11.62
N GLU A 20 -35.88 -0.86 10.92
CA GLU A 20 -35.88 -0.81 9.47
C GLU A 20 -34.47 -0.41 9.02
N THR A 21 -33.68 -1.41 8.67
CA THR A 21 -32.45 -1.21 7.91
C THR A 21 -32.90 -0.92 6.49
N THR A 22 -33.14 0.36 6.21
CA THR A 22 -33.18 0.89 4.86
C THR A 22 -31.82 0.59 4.24
N VAL A 23 -31.73 -0.52 3.49
CA VAL A 23 -30.62 -0.78 2.59
C VAL A 23 -30.71 0.33 1.54
N ASN A 24 -30.00 1.43 1.76
CA ASN A 24 -29.84 2.50 0.80
C ASN A 24 -29.33 1.88 -0.50
N ASN A 25 -30.24 1.72 -1.46
CA ASN A 25 -29.96 1.25 -2.82
C ASN A 25 -29.26 2.36 -3.63
N ARG A 26 -28.16 2.90 -3.07
CA ARG A 26 -27.40 4.01 -3.65
C ARG A 26 -26.44 3.44 -4.67
N SER A 27 -26.94 3.26 -5.88
CA SER A 27 -26.15 2.95 -7.05
C SER A 27 -25.05 4.01 -7.26
N LEU A 28 -23.79 3.60 -7.37
CA LEU A 28 -22.66 4.52 -7.58
C LEU A 28 -22.32 4.59 -9.07
N THR A 29 -22.40 5.78 -9.67
CA THR A 29 -22.14 5.98 -11.11
C THR A 29 -20.64 6.08 -11.40
N PRO A 30 -20.03 5.12 -12.12
CA PRO A 30 -18.63 5.19 -12.49
C PRO A 30 -18.37 6.24 -13.58
N ASN A 31 -17.20 6.89 -13.54
CA ASN A 31 -16.67 7.68 -14.65
C ASN A 31 -15.84 6.80 -15.59
N LYS A 32 -16.53 6.12 -16.51
CA LYS A 32 -15.88 5.20 -17.46
C LYS A 32 -14.82 5.88 -18.36
N LYS A 33 -14.93 7.19 -18.61
CA LYS A 33 -13.93 7.94 -19.41
C LYS A 33 -12.57 7.97 -18.72
N GLN A 34 -12.53 8.19 -17.40
CA GLN A 34 -11.27 8.13 -16.64
C GLN A 34 -10.70 6.71 -16.60
N ALA A 35 -11.54 5.68 -16.47
CA ALA A 35 -11.09 4.30 -16.52
C ALA A 35 -10.44 3.96 -17.88
N THR A 36 -11.09 4.35 -18.98
CA THR A 36 -10.54 4.20 -20.33
C THR A 36 -9.21 4.93 -20.48
N ARG A 37 -9.15 6.21 -20.09
CA ARG A 37 -7.92 7.02 -20.19
C ARG A 37 -6.76 6.41 -19.40
N PHE A 38 -7.02 5.93 -18.19
CA PHE A 38 -6.01 5.27 -17.35
C PHE A 38 -5.43 4.02 -18.02
N LEU A 39 -6.28 3.21 -18.65
CA LEU A 39 -5.84 2.02 -19.38
C LEU A 39 -5.01 2.37 -20.61
N GLU A 40 -5.45 3.36 -21.40
CA GLU A 40 -4.73 3.82 -22.60
C GLU A 40 -3.34 4.35 -22.26
N VAL A 41 -3.22 5.17 -21.20
CA VAL A 41 -1.93 5.71 -20.75
C VAL A 41 -1.01 4.61 -20.24
N LEU A 42 -1.55 3.55 -19.67
CA LEU A 42 -0.77 2.35 -19.32
C LEU A 42 -0.50 1.44 -20.53
N GLY A 43 -0.96 1.78 -21.74
CA GLY A 43 -0.74 0.97 -22.94
C GLY A 43 -1.58 -0.31 -22.99
N PHE A 44 -2.72 -0.35 -22.30
CA PHE A 44 -3.72 -1.41 -22.48
C PHE A 44 -4.71 -1.05 -23.58
N ASP A 45 -5.24 -2.06 -24.28
CA ASP A 45 -6.46 -1.92 -25.07
C ASP A 45 -7.69 -1.95 -24.13
N PRO A 46 -8.46 -0.85 -23.99
CA PRO A 46 -9.62 -0.79 -23.11
C PRO A 46 -10.72 -1.82 -23.45
N ASN A 47 -10.75 -2.32 -24.70
CA ASN A 47 -11.68 -3.34 -25.16
C ASN A 47 -11.11 -4.76 -25.08
N GLY A 48 -9.81 -4.89 -24.84
CA GLY A 48 -9.08 -6.14 -24.78
C GLY A 48 -9.27 -6.91 -23.49
N ASN A 49 -8.46 -7.96 -23.31
CA ASN A 49 -8.45 -8.74 -22.07
C ASN A 49 -7.56 -8.05 -21.02
N LEU A 50 -8.20 -7.44 -20.02
CA LEU A 50 -7.60 -6.63 -18.98
C LEU A 50 -7.42 -7.43 -17.67
N PRO A 51 -6.33 -7.20 -16.92
CA PRO A 51 -6.07 -7.83 -15.62
C PRO A 51 -6.87 -7.17 -14.48
N LEU A 52 -8.18 -6.99 -14.71
CA LEU A 52 -9.12 -6.39 -13.77
C LEU A 52 -9.42 -7.31 -12.60
N ARG A 53 -9.65 -6.70 -11.44
CA ARG A 53 -10.02 -7.39 -10.20
C ARG A 53 -11.19 -6.71 -9.53
N LYS A 54 -12.13 -7.53 -9.07
CA LYS A 54 -13.20 -7.14 -8.15
C LYS A 54 -12.89 -7.70 -6.77
N PHE A 55 -12.94 -6.85 -5.75
CA PHE A 55 -12.78 -7.25 -4.35
C PHE A 55 -13.92 -6.69 -3.51
N ALA A 56 -14.36 -7.48 -2.53
CA ALA A 56 -15.25 -7.03 -1.48
C ALA A 56 -14.65 -5.83 -0.71
N GLY A 57 -15.48 -4.84 -0.41
CA GLY A 57 -15.14 -3.76 0.51
C GLY A 57 -14.83 -4.34 1.89
N LYS A 58 -13.81 -3.81 2.55
CA LYS A 58 -13.39 -4.27 3.89
C LYS A 58 -14.27 -3.65 5.01
N PRO A 59 -14.47 -4.32 6.16
CA PRO A 59 -14.29 -5.77 6.39
C PRO A 59 -15.09 -6.59 5.39
N ALA A 60 -14.54 -7.75 4.99
CA ALA A 60 -15.00 -8.53 3.85
C ALA A 60 -16.52 -8.73 3.84
N SER A 61 -17.20 -8.05 2.91
CA SER A 61 -18.56 -8.40 2.53
C SER A 61 -18.57 -9.75 1.81
N LYS A 62 -19.73 -10.41 1.71
CA LYS A 62 -19.87 -11.71 1.00
C LYS A 62 -19.68 -11.60 -0.54
N PHE A 63 -19.13 -10.50 -1.05
CA PHE A 63 -18.95 -10.32 -2.48
C PHE A 63 -17.83 -11.22 -3.02
N PRO A 64 -18.11 -12.05 -4.04
CA PRO A 64 -17.10 -12.93 -4.60
C PRO A 64 -16.04 -12.12 -5.35
N ASN A 65 -14.79 -12.44 -5.09
CA ASN A 65 -13.68 -11.91 -5.88
C ASN A 65 -13.81 -12.41 -7.33
N ALA A 66 -13.58 -11.53 -8.30
CA ALA A 66 -13.77 -11.87 -9.71
C ALA A 66 -12.76 -11.20 -10.63
N HIS A 67 -12.64 -11.76 -11.84
CA HIS A 67 -11.80 -11.28 -12.94
C HIS A 67 -12.70 -10.98 -14.15
N PRO A 68 -13.21 -9.74 -14.28
CA PRO A 68 -14.14 -9.39 -15.36
C PRO A 68 -13.52 -9.55 -16.75
N GLY A 69 -12.22 -9.34 -16.87
CA GLY A 69 -11.48 -9.50 -18.12
C GLY A 69 -11.66 -8.36 -19.11
N ASN A 70 -12.69 -7.52 -19.06
CA ASN A 70 -12.74 -6.28 -19.86
C ASN A 70 -13.58 -5.19 -19.17
N LEU A 71 -13.49 -3.95 -19.65
CA LEU A 71 -14.30 -2.84 -19.12
C LEU A 71 -15.79 -3.01 -19.41
N ALA A 72 -16.16 -3.59 -20.56
CA ALA A 72 -17.56 -3.76 -20.96
C ALA A 72 -18.35 -4.70 -20.03
N LYS A 73 -17.67 -5.63 -19.34
CA LYS A 73 -18.24 -6.53 -18.34
C LYS A 73 -18.34 -5.91 -16.94
N LEU A 74 -17.84 -4.69 -16.75
CA LEU A 74 -18.07 -3.94 -15.52
C LEU A 74 -19.46 -3.30 -15.57
N PRO A 75 -20.22 -3.32 -14.45
CA PRO A 75 -21.56 -2.79 -14.44
C PRO A 75 -21.55 -1.28 -14.67
N ASP A 76 -22.61 -0.74 -15.28
CA ASP A 76 -22.84 0.70 -15.41
C ASP A 76 -23.03 1.40 -14.05
N ASN A 77 -23.27 0.60 -13.02
CA ASN A 77 -23.57 0.99 -11.67
C ASN A 77 -22.74 0.13 -10.70
N GLN A 78 -21.84 0.76 -9.94
CA GLN A 78 -21.03 0.07 -8.97
C GLN A 78 -21.79 -0.10 -7.66
N THR A 79 -21.72 -1.30 -7.08
CA THR A 79 -22.27 -1.58 -5.75
C THR A 79 -21.35 -1.02 -4.67
N PRO A 80 -21.87 -0.50 -3.55
CA PRO A 80 -21.09 0.15 -2.49
C PRO A 80 -20.21 -0.81 -1.67
N ASP A 81 -20.17 -2.08 -2.04
CA ASP A 81 -19.49 -3.18 -1.37
C ASP A 81 -18.47 -3.89 -2.26
N CYS A 82 -18.28 -3.44 -3.51
CA CYS A 82 -17.32 -4.03 -4.43
C CYS A 82 -16.42 -2.96 -5.05
N GLY A 83 -15.12 -3.03 -4.77
CA GLY A 83 -14.11 -2.16 -5.38
C GLY A 83 -13.58 -2.75 -6.68
N ILE A 84 -13.17 -1.87 -7.60
CA ILE A 84 -12.59 -2.24 -8.90
C ILE A 84 -11.12 -1.83 -8.95
N TYR A 85 -10.29 -2.74 -9.43
CA TYR A 85 -8.84 -2.63 -9.40
C TYR A 85 -8.24 -3.16 -10.69
N LEU A 86 -6.99 -2.79 -10.94
CA LEU A 86 -6.17 -3.25 -12.05
C LEU A 86 -4.84 -3.76 -11.53
N THR A 87 -4.36 -4.87 -12.06
CA THR A 87 -2.96 -5.28 -11.87
C THR A 87 -2.10 -4.50 -12.85
N ILE A 88 -1.30 -3.55 -12.36
CA ILE A 88 -0.65 -2.54 -13.21
C ILE A 88 0.29 -3.17 -14.25
N ASN A 89 1.13 -4.11 -13.82
CA ASN A 89 2.04 -4.82 -14.72
C ASN A 89 1.44 -6.11 -15.30
N GLY A 90 0.13 -6.33 -15.15
CA GLY A 90 -0.54 -7.44 -15.82
C GLY A 90 -0.61 -7.24 -17.34
N ASN A 91 -0.92 -8.30 -18.09
CA ASN A 91 -1.18 -8.21 -19.52
C ASN A 91 -2.10 -9.34 -20.01
N TYR A 92 -2.96 -9.07 -21.00
CA TYR A 92 -3.90 -10.07 -21.55
C TYR A 92 -4.69 -10.85 -20.48
N GLY A 93 -5.16 -10.17 -19.43
CA GLY A 93 -5.85 -10.78 -18.29
C GLY A 93 -4.96 -11.50 -17.26
N LYS A 94 -3.67 -11.69 -17.54
CA LYS A 94 -2.68 -12.23 -16.60
C LYS A 94 -2.43 -11.23 -15.48
N HIS A 95 -2.54 -11.71 -14.26
CA HIS A 95 -2.54 -10.89 -13.04
C HIS A 95 -1.83 -11.56 -11.86
N LYS A 96 -1.30 -12.78 -12.04
CA LYS A 96 -0.55 -13.49 -11.01
C LYS A 96 0.92 -13.16 -11.18
N LYS A 97 1.66 -13.12 -10.06
CA LYS A 97 3.10 -12.86 -10.08
C LYS A 97 3.87 -13.73 -11.07
N ALA A 98 3.57 -15.03 -11.10
CA ALA A 98 4.25 -15.99 -11.99
C ALA A 98 3.99 -15.75 -13.49
N ASP A 99 2.95 -15.00 -13.84
CA ASP A 99 2.57 -14.71 -15.23
C ASP A 99 3.11 -13.35 -15.72
N ILE A 100 3.79 -12.59 -14.86
CA ILE A 100 4.31 -11.24 -15.15
C ILE A 100 5.83 -11.34 -15.36
N ASP A 101 6.23 -11.22 -16.62
CA ASP A 101 7.62 -11.21 -17.08
C ASP A 101 8.10 -9.80 -17.49
N GLN A 102 7.17 -8.93 -17.86
CA GLN A 102 7.40 -7.57 -18.31
C GLN A 102 6.56 -6.58 -17.49
N CYS A 103 7.19 -5.49 -17.06
CA CYS A 103 6.56 -4.44 -16.26
C CYS A 103 6.55 -3.11 -17.02
N ARG A 104 5.45 -2.37 -16.91
CA ARG A 104 5.18 -1.16 -17.70
C ARG A 104 5.28 0.14 -16.92
N ALA A 105 5.23 0.09 -15.59
CA ALA A 105 5.27 1.28 -14.76
C ALA A 105 5.82 0.96 -13.37
N ILE A 106 6.56 1.90 -12.80
CA ILE A 106 6.82 1.94 -11.36
C ILE A 106 5.82 2.89 -10.69
N PHE A 107 5.47 2.64 -9.44
CA PHE A 107 4.43 3.40 -8.76
C PHE A 107 4.62 3.45 -7.25
N CYS A 108 4.03 4.46 -6.61
CA CYS A 108 4.07 4.62 -5.15
C CYS A 108 2.75 5.19 -4.62
N GLU A 109 2.48 4.97 -3.33
CA GLU A 109 1.32 5.52 -2.62
C GLU A 109 1.68 5.78 -1.15
N HIS A 110 0.98 6.73 -0.54
CA HIS A 110 1.15 7.12 0.86
C HIS A 110 -0.21 7.22 1.54
N ASP A 111 -0.48 6.36 2.53
CA ASP A 111 -1.74 6.41 3.28
C ASP A 111 -1.69 7.38 4.48
N ASP A 112 -0.48 7.71 4.94
CA ASP A 112 -0.24 8.41 6.21
C ASP A 112 0.06 9.93 6.05
N LEU A 113 0.02 10.45 4.83
CA LEU A 113 0.27 11.86 4.51
C LEU A 113 -1.02 12.57 4.10
N ALA A 114 -1.08 13.90 4.24
CA ALA A 114 -2.21 14.67 3.69
C ALA A 114 -2.23 14.59 2.15
N ILE A 115 -3.41 14.48 1.54
CA ILE A 115 -3.55 14.34 0.08
C ILE A 115 -2.84 15.48 -0.65
N GLU A 116 -2.95 16.70 -0.14
CA GLU A 116 -2.40 17.91 -0.73
C GLU A 116 -0.86 17.84 -0.79
N ASP A 117 -0.21 17.28 0.23
CA ASP A 117 1.24 17.10 0.27
C ASP A 117 1.68 15.98 -0.69
N GLN A 118 0.91 14.90 -0.77
CA GLN A 118 1.22 13.76 -1.63
C GLN A 118 1.28 14.14 -3.12
N VAL A 119 0.45 15.08 -3.56
CA VAL A 119 0.42 15.56 -4.96
C VAL A 119 1.79 16.10 -5.40
N PHE A 120 2.49 16.82 -4.52
CA PHE A 120 3.76 17.48 -4.83
C PHE A 120 4.99 16.76 -4.30
N LEU A 121 4.83 15.62 -3.62
CA LEU A 121 5.93 14.89 -2.98
C LEU A 121 7.03 14.48 -3.97
N TRP A 122 6.66 14.16 -5.22
CA TRP A 122 7.64 13.83 -6.27
C TRP A 122 8.63 14.96 -6.54
N GLN A 123 8.18 16.22 -6.47
CA GLN A 123 9.03 17.40 -6.66
C GLN A 123 10.05 17.52 -5.53
N GLN A 124 9.59 17.35 -4.29
CA GLN A 124 10.43 17.40 -3.10
C GLN A 124 11.48 16.28 -3.11
N LYS A 125 11.13 15.13 -3.70
CA LYS A 125 12.01 13.97 -3.86
C LYS A 125 12.88 14.05 -5.13
N GLY A 126 12.82 15.14 -5.89
CA GLY A 126 13.65 15.33 -7.09
C GLY A 126 13.36 14.36 -8.23
N LEU A 127 12.16 13.77 -8.25
CA LEU A 127 11.70 12.92 -9.35
C LEU A 127 11.12 13.76 -10.48
N PRO A 128 11.00 13.23 -11.71
CA PRO A 128 10.24 13.91 -12.74
C PRO A 128 8.74 13.85 -12.43
N GLU A 129 7.96 14.69 -13.10
CA GLU A 129 6.50 14.70 -12.97
C GLU A 129 5.92 13.30 -13.24
N PRO A 130 4.99 12.78 -12.43
CA PRO A 130 4.37 11.49 -12.71
C PRO A 130 3.64 11.51 -14.05
N THR A 131 3.63 10.38 -14.76
CA THR A 131 2.77 10.18 -15.94
C THR A 131 1.31 10.35 -15.56
N LEU A 132 0.92 9.75 -14.44
CA LEU A 132 -0.42 9.84 -13.85
C LEU A 132 -0.32 10.01 -12.34
N GLN A 133 -1.27 10.77 -11.79
CA GLN A 133 -1.64 10.67 -10.38
C GLN A 133 -3.12 10.38 -10.23
N VAL A 134 -3.44 9.41 -9.37
CA VAL A 134 -4.82 9.03 -9.05
C VAL A 134 -5.09 9.31 -7.58
N LYS A 135 -5.99 10.24 -7.29
CA LYS A 135 -6.51 10.50 -5.95
C LYS A 135 -7.49 9.39 -5.56
N THR A 136 -7.30 8.82 -4.37
CA THR A 136 -8.25 7.90 -3.75
C THR A 136 -8.81 8.50 -2.46
N ARG A 137 -9.22 7.65 -1.50
CA ARG A 137 -9.76 8.11 -0.22
C ARG A 137 -8.68 8.72 0.68
N HIS A 138 -7.52 8.05 0.77
CA HIS A 138 -6.44 8.41 1.70
C HIS A 138 -5.11 8.68 0.99
N SER A 139 -4.99 8.23 -0.25
CA SER A 139 -3.70 8.16 -0.94
C SER A 139 -3.82 8.73 -2.35
N VAL A 140 -2.72 9.31 -2.84
CA VAL A 140 -2.45 9.64 -4.23
C VAL A 140 -1.51 8.57 -4.76
N HIS A 141 -2.00 7.79 -5.72
CA HIS A 141 -1.17 6.81 -6.40
C HIS A 141 -0.43 7.54 -7.52
N SER A 142 0.89 7.61 -7.45
CA SER A 142 1.72 8.21 -8.51
C SER A 142 2.32 7.11 -9.37
N TYR A 143 2.24 7.27 -10.69
CA TYR A 143 2.74 6.31 -11.67
C TYR A 143 3.74 6.98 -12.61
N TRP A 144 4.90 6.37 -12.80
CA TRP A 144 5.83 6.68 -13.90
C TRP A 144 5.78 5.54 -14.89
N VAL A 145 5.14 5.78 -16.03
CA VAL A 145 4.97 4.79 -17.09
C VAL A 145 6.21 4.78 -17.96
N LEU A 146 6.69 3.57 -18.24
CA LEU A 146 7.85 3.34 -19.08
C LEU A 146 7.45 3.41 -20.55
N ASP A 147 8.30 4.02 -21.37
CA ASP A 147 8.09 4.04 -22.83
C ASP A 147 8.26 2.64 -23.46
N GLN A 148 9.08 1.80 -22.84
CA GLN A 148 9.23 0.38 -23.14
C GLN A 148 9.10 -0.43 -21.85
N SER A 149 8.33 -1.52 -21.91
CA SER A 149 8.27 -2.45 -20.78
C SER A 149 9.64 -3.07 -20.52
N ILE A 150 9.95 -3.31 -19.26
CA ILE A 150 11.22 -3.88 -18.82
C ILE A 150 11.02 -5.26 -18.18
N PRO A 151 12.06 -6.11 -18.17
CA PRO A 151 12.03 -7.36 -17.41
C PRO A 151 11.66 -7.15 -15.94
N VAL A 152 10.91 -8.10 -15.38
CA VAL A 152 10.45 -8.03 -13.98
C VAL A 152 11.60 -7.89 -12.97
N ALA A 153 12.78 -8.43 -13.24
CA ALA A 153 13.96 -8.32 -12.35
C ALA A 153 14.49 -6.88 -12.25
N ASP A 154 14.57 -6.18 -13.38
CA ASP A 154 14.98 -4.77 -13.42
C ASP A 154 13.93 -3.90 -12.74
N TRP A 155 12.65 -4.23 -12.95
CA TRP A 155 11.54 -3.57 -12.29
C TRP A 155 11.55 -3.76 -10.77
N GLU A 156 11.76 -4.98 -10.26
CA GLU A 156 11.78 -5.26 -8.82
C GLU A 156 12.87 -4.43 -8.12
N THR A 157 14.05 -4.31 -8.75
CA THR A 157 15.15 -3.47 -8.25
C THR A 157 14.76 -1.99 -8.24
N LEU A 158 14.26 -1.47 -9.37
CA LEU A 158 13.87 -0.06 -9.49
C LEU A 158 12.72 0.31 -8.56
N GLN A 159 11.73 -0.57 -8.40
CA GLN A 159 10.55 -0.37 -7.57
C GLN A 159 10.92 -0.36 -6.07
N LEU A 160 11.83 -1.24 -5.63
CA LEU A 160 12.31 -1.25 -4.24
C LEU A 160 13.09 0.03 -3.91
N ASP A 161 13.90 0.50 -4.85
CA ASP A 161 14.62 1.75 -4.71
C ASP A 161 13.67 2.97 -4.69
N LEU A 162 12.64 2.97 -5.56
CA LEU A 162 11.59 3.99 -5.54
C LEU A 162 10.88 4.02 -4.18
N ILE A 163 10.49 2.85 -3.65
CA ILE A 163 9.83 2.74 -2.35
C ILE A 163 10.70 3.34 -1.24
N ALA A 164 12.00 3.01 -1.24
CA ALA A 164 12.93 3.53 -0.24
C ALA A 164 13.15 5.04 -0.37
N HIS A 165 13.31 5.54 -1.60
CA HIS A 165 13.49 6.96 -1.87
C HIS A 165 12.26 7.79 -1.48
N MET A 166 11.06 7.28 -1.81
CA MET A 166 9.79 7.96 -1.58
C MET A 166 9.23 7.77 -0.17
N ASP A 167 9.79 6.86 0.63
CA ASP A 167 9.20 6.40 1.90
C ASP A 167 7.73 5.96 1.72
N SER A 168 7.50 5.12 0.70
CA SER A 168 6.18 4.66 0.25
C SER A 168 5.76 3.36 0.94
N ASP A 169 4.48 2.95 0.78
CA ASP A 169 4.01 1.61 1.20
C ASP A 169 4.94 0.49 0.66
N THR A 170 5.59 -0.22 1.58
CA THR A 170 6.50 -1.33 1.29
C THR A 170 5.83 -2.54 0.63
N ALA A 171 4.50 -2.63 0.68
CA ALA A 171 3.75 -3.69 0.02
C ALA A 171 3.65 -3.51 -1.51
N ILE A 172 4.06 -2.36 -2.06
CA ILE A 172 4.09 -2.06 -3.50
C ILE A 172 5.29 -2.72 -4.23
N LYS A 173 6.07 -3.56 -3.55
CA LYS A 173 7.17 -4.32 -4.17
C LYS A 173 6.76 -5.52 -5.04
N ASP A 174 5.47 -5.88 -5.08
CA ASP A 174 4.96 -7.02 -5.84
C ASP A 174 4.60 -6.60 -7.27
N SER A 175 5.20 -7.24 -8.28
CA SER A 175 4.88 -6.96 -9.69
C SER A 175 3.41 -7.22 -10.04
N SER A 176 2.74 -8.10 -9.28
CA SER A 176 1.31 -8.37 -9.40
C SER A 176 0.43 -7.49 -8.50
N ARG A 177 0.97 -6.40 -7.95
CA ARG A 177 0.22 -5.46 -7.12
C ARG A 177 -0.97 -4.89 -7.90
N VAL A 178 -2.11 -4.94 -7.24
CA VAL A 178 -3.37 -4.36 -7.70
C VAL A 178 -3.50 -2.95 -7.15
N MET A 179 -3.86 -2.00 -8.02
CA MET A 179 -4.16 -0.62 -7.65
C MET A 179 -5.61 -0.29 -7.99
N ARG A 180 -6.17 0.74 -7.35
CA ARG A 180 -7.55 1.19 -7.64
C ARG A 180 -7.65 1.68 -9.09
N LEU A 181 -8.71 1.28 -9.78
CA LEU A 181 -9.01 1.79 -11.12
C LEU A 181 -9.72 3.15 -11.00
N PRO A 182 -9.14 4.27 -11.48
CA PRO A 182 -9.84 5.55 -11.48
C PRO A 182 -11.10 5.49 -12.35
N GLY A 183 -12.06 6.35 -12.02
CA GLY A 183 -13.42 6.28 -12.54
C GLY A 183 -14.33 5.30 -11.80
N TYR A 184 -13.80 4.47 -10.90
CA TYR A 184 -14.59 3.65 -9.98
C TYR A 184 -14.39 4.10 -8.54
N HIS A 185 -15.30 3.71 -7.65
CA HIS A 185 -15.32 4.13 -6.27
C HIS A 185 -14.45 3.23 -5.38
N HIS A 186 -13.69 3.87 -4.50
CA HIS A 186 -13.13 3.27 -3.29
C HIS A 186 -14.25 3.01 -2.28
N VAL A 187 -14.60 1.73 -2.16
CA VAL A 187 -15.60 1.22 -1.21
C VAL A 187 -14.94 0.66 0.06
N GLN A 188 -15.56 0.93 1.20
CA GLN A 188 -15.23 0.36 2.49
C GLN A 188 -16.52 0.30 3.30
N HIS A 189 -16.78 -0.82 3.97
CA HIS A 189 -18.00 -1.01 4.74
C HIS A 189 -18.10 0.03 5.85
N GLY A 190 -19.28 0.64 5.99
CA GLY A 190 -19.54 1.69 6.98
C GLY A 190 -19.00 3.08 6.60
N LEU A 191 -18.35 3.25 5.44
CA LEU A 191 -17.88 4.55 4.97
C LEU A 191 -18.56 4.95 3.66
N GLU A 192 -18.83 6.24 3.51
CA GLU A 192 -19.32 6.81 2.24
C GLU A 192 -18.32 6.52 1.11
N PRO A 193 -18.71 5.83 0.02
CA PRO A 193 -17.85 5.56 -1.13
C PRO A 193 -17.24 6.84 -1.72
N LYS A 194 -15.99 6.77 -2.15
CA LYS A 194 -15.26 7.92 -2.74
C LYS A 194 -14.80 7.57 -4.14
N LEU A 195 -15.08 8.40 -5.13
CA LEU A 195 -14.59 8.20 -6.49
C LEU A 195 -13.06 8.26 -6.49
N CYS A 196 -12.41 7.31 -7.16
CA CYS A 196 -10.99 7.40 -7.48
C CYS A 196 -10.84 8.24 -8.75
N GLU A 197 -10.02 9.29 -8.72
CA GLU A 197 -9.97 10.29 -9.78
C GLU A 197 -8.55 10.48 -10.31
N ILE A 198 -8.39 10.51 -11.63
CA ILE A 198 -7.16 11.04 -12.24
C ILE A 198 -7.10 12.54 -11.95
N ILE A 199 -6.06 12.97 -11.24
CA ILE A 199 -5.83 14.38 -10.87
C ILE A 199 -4.62 14.98 -11.61
N CYS A 200 -3.76 14.13 -12.19
CA CYS A 200 -2.68 14.52 -13.09
C CYS A 200 -2.60 13.48 -14.22
N ASP A 201 -2.44 13.99 -15.44
CA ASP A 201 -2.18 13.23 -16.66
C ASP A 201 -1.23 14.09 -17.50
N SER A 202 0.07 13.88 -17.30
CA SER A 202 1.10 14.74 -17.88
C SER A 202 1.41 14.38 -19.34
N GLY A 203 1.01 13.20 -19.80
CA GLY A 203 1.39 12.66 -21.10
C GLY A 203 2.86 12.24 -21.20
N ASN A 204 3.62 12.32 -20.10
CA ASN A 204 5.04 11.96 -20.08
C ASN A 204 5.23 10.45 -19.94
N TYR A 205 6.21 9.91 -20.67
CA TYR A 205 6.70 8.55 -20.52
C TYR A 205 8.21 8.59 -20.33
N TYR A 206 8.75 7.58 -19.66
CA TYR A 206 10.14 7.59 -19.24
C TYR A 206 10.88 6.34 -19.68
N THR A 207 12.12 6.51 -20.12
CA THR A 207 13.03 5.37 -20.26
C THR A 207 13.41 4.83 -18.89
N PHE A 208 13.75 3.55 -18.83
CA PHE A 208 14.34 2.94 -17.65
C PHE A 208 15.57 3.72 -17.17
N ASP A 209 16.51 4.02 -18.07
CA ASP A 209 17.76 4.71 -17.72
C ASP A 209 17.53 6.08 -17.09
N LYS A 210 16.53 6.83 -17.58
CA LYS A 210 16.18 8.13 -17.03
C LYS A 210 15.72 8.00 -15.59
N LEU A 211 14.74 7.14 -15.32
CA LEU A 211 14.26 6.91 -13.95
C LEU A 211 15.36 6.34 -13.06
N ARG A 212 16.15 5.41 -13.58
CA ARG A 212 17.22 4.77 -12.85
C ARG A 212 18.31 5.75 -12.41
N SER A 213 18.64 6.73 -13.25
CA SER A 213 19.60 7.80 -12.95
C SER A 213 19.13 8.77 -11.86
N LEU A 214 17.81 8.91 -11.67
CA LEU A 214 17.20 9.87 -10.75
C LEU A 214 16.80 9.24 -9.41
N ILE A 215 16.47 7.94 -9.41
CA ILE A 215 16.11 7.21 -8.20
C ILE A 215 17.40 6.67 -7.55
N PRO A 216 17.77 7.12 -6.34
CA PRO A 216 18.93 6.60 -5.64
C PRO A 216 18.80 5.11 -5.37
N LYS A 217 19.91 4.37 -5.47
CA LYS A 217 19.93 2.96 -5.09
C LYS A 217 19.77 2.86 -3.58
N LYS A 218 18.87 1.99 -3.13
CA LYS A 218 18.81 1.60 -1.74
C LYS A 218 20.13 0.91 -1.41
N LEU A 219 20.90 1.50 -0.48
CA LEU A 219 22.04 0.80 0.08
C LEU A 219 21.49 -0.46 0.76
N ALA A 220 21.99 -1.62 0.35
CA ALA A 220 21.70 -2.84 1.08
C ALA A 220 22.10 -2.59 2.55
N PRO A 221 21.24 -2.91 3.54
CA PRO A 221 21.77 -3.05 4.89
C PRO A 221 22.88 -4.07 4.78
N ASN A 222 24.12 -3.73 5.17
CA ASN A 222 25.31 -4.61 5.07
C ASN A 222 24.91 -6.05 5.35
N GLY A 223 24.65 -6.79 4.27
CA GLY A 223 24.35 -8.20 4.33
C GLY A 223 25.70 -8.86 4.40
N GLU A 224 25.91 -9.66 5.43
CA GLU A 224 26.95 -10.67 5.42
C GLU A 224 26.83 -11.43 4.10
N HIS A 225 27.70 -11.08 3.14
CA HIS A 225 28.07 -12.00 2.10
C HIS A 225 28.74 -13.17 2.84
N LYS A 226 28.06 -14.31 2.90
CA LYS A 226 28.78 -15.58 2.95
C LYS A 226 29.47 -15.74 1.60
N GLU A 227 30.60 -15.07 1.45
CA GLU A 227 31.58 -15.40 0.43
C GLU A 227 32.19 -16.74 0.82
N LEU A 228 32.09 -17.70 -0.09
CA LEU A 228 32.90 -18.90 -0.08
C LEU A 228 34.36 -18.47 -0.24
N ASP A 229 35.19 -18.93 0.68
CA ASP A 229 36.62 -18.71 0.72
C ASP A 229 37.29 -18.92 -0.64
N SER A 230 38.06 -17.92 -1.08
CA SER A 230 39.34 -18.17 -1.75
C SER A 230 40.25 -16.96 -1.61
N HIS A 231 41.43 -17.20 -1.03
CA HIS A 231 42.54 -16.30 -0.79
C HIS A 231 42.93 -15.37 -1.96
N SER A 232 43.30 -14.12 -1.68
CA SER A 232 44.72 -13.68 -1.57
C SER A 232 44.87 -12.15 -1.64
N ASP A 233 45.56 -11.60 -0.63
CA ASP A 233 46.41 -10.40 -0.57
C ASP A 233 46.30 -9.28 -1.63
N ALA A 234 45.87 -8.08 -1.20
CA ALA A 234 46.44 -6.81 -1.66
C ALA A 234 46.08 -5.60 -0.75
N LYS A 235 47.09 -5.21 0.06
CA LYS A 235 47.44 -3.85 0.53
C LYS A 235 46.35 -2.87 0.99
N GLU A 236 46.27 -2.71 2.31
CA GLU A 236 45.78 -1.51 3.00
C GLU A 236 46.55 -0.26 2.53
N ASN A 237 45.81 0.78 2.14
CA ASN A 237 46.03 2.18 2.54
C ASN A 237 44.89 3.03 1.95
N GLY A 238 43.90 3.36 2.77
CA GLY A 238 42.77 4.22 2.40
C GLY A 238 41.61 4.23 3.42
N LEU A 239 41.57 3.25 4.32
CA LEU A 239 40.48 3.11 5.32
C LEU A 239 40.66 3.97 6.59
N SER A 240 41.85 4.51 6.85
CA SER A 240 42.11 5.31 8.05
C SER A 240 41.56 6.74 7.97
N GLU A 241 41.33 7.28 6.76
CA GLU A 241 40.92 8.69 6.59
C GLU A 241 39.41 8.93 6.66
N VAL A 242 38.58 7.89 6.46
CA VAL A 242 37.10 8.03 6.48
C VAL A 242 36.49 7.72 7.86
N LEU A 243 37.27 7.13 8.77
CA LEU A 243 36.83 6.77 10.13
C LEU A 243 36.59 7.96 11.08
N HIS A 244 36.83 9.20 10.67
CA HIS A 244 36.71 10.36 11.57
C HIS A 244 35.33 11.04 11.61
N ASN A 245 34.35 10.61 10.83
CA ASN A 245 32.99 11.20 10.85
C ASN A 245 31.91 10.18 11.23
N VAL A 246 32.16 9.42 12.30
CA VAL A 246 31.17 8.51 12.91
C VAL A 246 30.07 9.33 13.60
N ILE A 247 28.82 9.14 13.19
CA ILE A 247 27.66 9.47 14.01
C ILE A 247 27.71 8.53 15.23
N GLU A 248 28.20 9.03 16.36
CA GLU A 248 28.16 8.29 17.60
C GLU A 248 26.70 8.13 18.07
N PRO A 249 26.21 6.91 18.36
CA PRO A 249 24.95 6.76 19.07
C PRO A 249 25.07 7.43 20.44
N LYS A 250 24.14 8.34 20.78
CA LYS A 250 24.17 9.16 22.01
C LYS A 250 24.30 8.35 23.32
N LEU A 251 24.03 7.04 23.31
CA LEU A 251 24.22 6.15 24.45
C LEU A 251 24.77 4.79 23.99
N SER A 252 25.72 4.24 24.75
CA SER A 252 26.18 2.86 24.57
C SER A 252 25.10 1.87 24.98
N PHE A 253 25.22 0.63 24.52
CA PHE A 253 24.31 -0.45 24.89
C PHE A 253 24.14 -0.57 26.41
N ASP A 254 25.23 -0.48 27.17
CA ASP A 254 25.20 -0.55 28.63
C ASP A 254 24.43 0.62 29.27
N LYS A 255 24.55 1.84 28.72
CA LYS A 255 23.81 3.00 29.20
C LYS A 255 22.31 2.88 28.98
N VAL A 256 21.87 2.19 27.93
CA VAL A 256 20.45 1.88 27.69
C VAL A 256 20.00 0.73 28.59
N PHE A 257 20.85 -0.28 28.77
CA PHE A 257 20.49 -1.52 29.44
C PHE A 257 20.37 -1.39 30.97
N TYR A 258 21.33 -0.69 31.59
CA TYR A 258 21.43 -0.51 33.05
C TYR A 258 20.89 0.83 33.55
N HIS A 259 20.13 1.55 32.73
CA HIS A 259 19.58 2.84 33.12
C HIS A 259 18.61 2.69 34.31
N PRO A 260 18.70 3.52 35.37
CA PRO A 260 17.90 3.36 36.58
C PRO A 260 16.39 3.51 36.36
N ASN A 261 15.98 4.24 35.33
CA ASN A 261 14.57 4.40 34.95
C ASN A 261 14.05 3.31 33.99
N HIS A 262 14.86 2.32 33.64
CA HIS A 262 14.45 1.25 32.76
C HIS A 262 13.62 0.22 33.52
N LYS A 263 12.38 -0.02 33.08
CA LYS A 263 11.46 -1.00 33.69
C LYS A 263 11.40 -2.27 32.86
N TRP A 264 11.95 -3.36 33.40
CA TRP A 264 11.90 -4.68 32.80
C TRP A 264 10.65 -5.44 33.24
N ASN A 265 9.94 -6.02 32.29
CA ASN A 265 8.85 -6.95 32.54
C ASN A 265 9.28 -8.36 32.12
N GLU A 266 9.07 -9.32 33.01
CA GLU A 266 9.36 -10.72 32.75
C GLU A 266 8.36 -11.29 31.73
N LYS A 267 8.85 -12.06 30.77
CA LYS A 267 8.02 -12.88 29.89
C LYS A 267 8.22 -14.35 30.23
N ASN A 268 7.14 -14.99 30.68
CA ASN A 268 7.07 -16.43 30.88
C ASN A 268 7.18 -17.17 29.54
N CYS A 269 8.41 -17.41 29.10
CA CYS A 269 8.75 -18.16 27.90
C CYS A 269 10.12 -18.84 28.10
N GLN A 270 10.41 -19.90 27.33
CA GLN A 270 11.68 -20.64 27.42
C GLN A 270 12.50 -20.43 26.12
N PRO A 271 13.76 -19.97 26.21
CA PRO A 271 14.45 -19.50 27.41
C PRO A 271 13.84 -18.21 27.97
N GLN A 272 14.02 -17.96 29.27
CA GLN A 272 13.44 -16.82 29.99
C GLN A 272 13.87 -15.50 29.35
N LYS A 273 12.89 -14.67 28.95
CA LYS A 273 13.11 -13.37 28.31
C LYS A 273 12.55 -12.24 29.16
N TRP A 274 13.24 -11.10 29.14
CA TRP A 274 12.79 -9.85 29.75
C TRP A 274 12.57 -8.81 28.65
N LYS A 275 11.46 -8.07 28.68
CA LYS A 275 11.14 -6.96 27.75
C LYS A 275 11.10 -5.64 28.50
N GLY A 276 11.79 -4.63 27.97
CA GLY A 276 11.80 -3.25 28.50
C GLY A 276 11.74 -2.21 27.38
N GLY A 277 11.30 -1.00 27.71
CA GLY A 277 11.19 0.15 26.80
C GLY A 277 12.25 1.22 27.06
N CYS A 278 12.62 2.01 26.05
CA CYS A 278 13.67 3.03 26.18
C CYS A 278 13.30 4.11 27.23
N PRO A 279 14.18 4.45 28.19
CA PRO A 279 13.86 5.42 29.25
C PRO A 279 13.75 6.87 28.76
N ASN A 280 14.22 7.18 27.54
CA ASN A 280 14.31 8.55 27.02
C ASN A 280 13.26 8.88 25.94
N HIS A 281 12.35 7.96 25.61
CA HIS A 281 11.16 8.28 24.81
C HIS A 281 10.07 7.23 24.99
N GLU A 282 8.81 7.66 24.96
CA GLU A 282 7.66 6.75 24.87
C GLU A 282 7.47 6.29 23.42
N SER A 283 7.93 5.07 23.11
CA SER A 283 7.70 4.44 21.81
C SER A 283 6.25 3.94 21.71
N LYS A 284 5.47 4.46 20.74
CA LYS A 284 4.17 3.89 20.34
C LYS A 284 4.29 2.67 19.43
N SER A 285 5.50 2.36 18.92
CA SER A 285 5.77 1.28 17.97
C SER A 285 6.29 -0.01 18.62
N GLU A 286 6.22 -0.12 19.95
CA GLU A 286 6.73 -1.27 20.72
C GLU A 286 8.19 -1.64 20.42
N THR A 287 9.09 -0.67 20.21
CA THR A 287 10.53 -0.97 20.07
C THR A 287 11.04 -1.61 21.36
N SER A 288 11.14 -2.94 21.35
CA SER A 288 11.35 -3.76 22.55
C SER A 288 12.79 -4.24 22.59
N VAL A 289 13.49 -4.01 23.69
CA VAL A 289 14.81 -4.62 23.94
C VAL A 289 14.60 -5.92 24.72
N TYR A 290 15.33 -6.98 24.36
CA TYR A 290 15.21 -8.30 25.00
C TYR A 290 16.51 -8.70 25.70
N LYS A 291 16.41 -9.16 26.95
CA LYS A 291 17.49 -9.90 27.63
C LYS A 291 17.23 -11.39 27.56
N LEU A 292 18.22 -12.16 27.12
CA LEU A 292 18.25 -13.61 27.33
C LEU A 292 19.03 -13.87 28.62
N CYS A 293 18.43 -14.59 29.58
CA CYS A 293 19.22 -15.17 30.66
C CYS A 293 20.05 -16.31 30.06
N LYS A 294 21.38 -16.15 30.04
CA LYS A 294 22.26 -17.32 30.00
C LYS A 294 22.07 -18.02 31.34
N GLY A 295 21.70 -19.30 31.31
CA GLY A 295 21.57 -20.12 32.51
C GLY A 295 22.86 -20.07 33.31
N ALA A 296 22.71 -20.07 34.64
CA ALA A 296 23.81 -20.31 35.57
C ALA A 296 24.40 -21.71 35.36
#